data_AF-A0A150P4K9-F1
#
_entry.id   AF-A0A150P4K9-F1
#
_cell.length_a   1.000
_cell.length_b   1.000
_cell.length_c   1.000
_cell.angle_alpha   90.00
_cell.angle_beta   90.00
_cell.angle_gamma   90.00
#
_symmetry.space_group_name_H-M   'P 1'
#
loop_
_entity.id
_entity.type
_entity.pdbx_description
1 polymer ?
#
loop_
_entity_poly.entity_id
_entity_poly.type
_entity_poly.pdbx_seq_one_letter_code
_entity_poly.pdbx_strand_id
1 'polypeptide(L)'
;MASLVIRITRRILRVTPTVTRNDAMRIAMDYCAGVGWPWRLPVYVEEGVLEYYLMTNADMKGANVNIRVSVTDGKIVAAAFARR
;
A
#
# COMPACT_ATOMS: atom_id res chain seq x y z
N MET A 1 -9.55 11.30 -11.88
CA MET A 1 -9.60 12.62 -11.23
C MET A 1 -8.77 12.70 -9.94
N ALA A 2 -8.78 11.68 -9.06
CA ALA A 2 -7.99 11.69 -7.81
C ALA A 2 -6.48 11.98 -7.98
N SER A 3 -5.85 11.50 -9.05
CA SER A 3 -4.39 11.66 -9.28
C SER A 3 -3.93 13.12 -9.41
N LEU A 4 -4.73 14.02 -10.00
CA LEU A 4 -4.31 15.44 -10.14
C LEU A 4 -4.31 16.14 -8.78
N VAL A 5 -5.35 15.92 -7.97
CA VAL A 5 -5.45 16.49 -6.62
C VAL A 5 -4.26 16.03 -5.79
N ILE A 6 -3.95 14.73 -5.79
CA ILE A 6 -2.80 14.18 -5.06
C ILE A 6 -1.48 14.83 -5.50
N ARG A 7 -1.25 15.01 -6.81
CA ARG A 7 -0.03 15.65 -7.33
C ARG A 7 0.09 17.10 -6.86
N ILE A 8 -1.00 17.86 -6.92
CA ILE A 8 -1.03 19.26 -6.45
C ILE A 8 -0.76 19.30 -4.94
N THR A 9 -1.44 18.46 -4.16
CA THR A 9 -1.25 18.40 -2.70
C THR A 9 0.18 18.03 -2.33
N ARG A 10 0.79 17.02 -2.97
CA ARG A 10 2.21 16.68 -2.76
C ARG A 10 3.13 17.86 -3.07
N ARG A 11 2.87 18.61 -4.15
CA ARG A 11 3.65 19.81 -4.50
C ARG A 11 3.54 20.90 -3.43
N ILE A 12 2.34 21.17 -2.93
CA ILE A 12 2.11 22.16 -1.85
C ILE A 12 2.85 21.74 -0.58
N LEU A 13 2.78 20.46 -0.22
CA LEU A 13 3.41 19.90 0.97
C LEU A 13 4.89 19.55 0.80
N ARG A 14 5.49 19.82 -0.37
CA ARG A 14 6.88 19.48 -0.71
C ARG A 14 7.22 17.99 -0.51
N VAL A 15 6.25 17.12 -0.80
CA VAL A 15 6.44 15.67 -0.77
C VAL A 15 6.97 15.22 -2.12
N THR A 16 8.17 14.66 -2.13
CA THR A 16 8.79 14.07 -3.32
C THR A 16 8.58 12.55 -3.27
N PRO A 17 7.64 11.99 -4.06
CA PRO A 17 7.44 10.54 -4.10
C PRO A 17 8.66 9.89 -4.77
N THR A 18 9.27 8.93 -4.09
CA THR A 18 10.38 8.10 -4.61
C THR A 18 9.91 6.67 -4.91
N VAL A 19 8.76 6.28 -4.37
CA VAL A 19 8.14 4.97 -4.52
C VAL A 19 7.03 5.05 -5.56
N THR A 20 7.06 4.16 -6.54
CA THR A 20 5.96 4.02 -7.49
C THR A 20 4.89 3.05 -6.97
N ARG A 21 3.73 3.02 -7.64
CA ARG A 21 2.68 2.03 -7.36
C ARG A 21 3.21 0.59 -7.41
N ASN A 22 4.05 0.27 -8.39
CA ASN A 22 4.62 -1.07 -8.56
C ASN A 22 5.64 -1.39 -7.46
N ASP A 23 6.44 -0.41 -7.04
CA ASP A 23 7.35 -0.56 -5.91
C ASP A 23 6.57 -0.82 -4.62
N ALA A 24 5.50 -0.07 -4.36
CA ALA A 24 4.65 -0.28 -3.19
C ALA A 24 4.01 -1.68 -3.18
N MET A 25 3.57 -2.19 -4.34
CA MET A 25 3.08 -3.55 -4.48
C MET A 25 4.16 -4.60 -4.18
N ARG A 26 5.36 -4.41 -4.72
CA ARG A 26 6.50 -5.32 -4.46
C ARG A 26 6.87 -5.33 -2.97
N ILE A 27 7.01 -4.15 -2.36
CA ILE A 27 7.32 -3.98 -0.93
C ILE A 27 6.28 -4.67 -0.05
N ALA A 28 4.99 -4.49 -0.35
CA ALA A 28 3.91 -5.11 0.43
C ALA A 28 3.90 -6.64 0.27
N MET A 29 4.15 -7.14 -0.94
CA MET A 29 4.28 -8.58 -1.21
C MET A 29 5.47 -9.19 -0.45
N ASP A 30 6.64 -8.54 -0.50
CA ASP A 30 7.85 -8.96 0.21
C ASP A 30 7.61 -8.96 1.73
N TYR A 31 6.93 -7.95 2.26
CA TYR A 31 6.54 -7.89 3.67
C TYR A 31 5.63 -9.07 4.06
N CYS A 32 4.58 -9.34 3.28
CA CYS A 32 3.68 -10.48 3.52
C CYS A 32 4.45 -11.81 3.55
N ALA A 33 5.35 -12.03 2.59
CA ALA A 33 6.19 -13.22 2.57
C ALA A 33 7.06 -13.33 3.83
N GLY A 34 7.65 -12.22 4.28
CA GLY A 34 8.49 -12.18 5.48
C GLY A 34 7.75 -12.49 6.78
N VAL A 35 6.48 -12.13 6.89
CA VAL A 35 5.65 -12.39 8.10
C VAL A 35 4.71 -13.59 7.96
N GLY A 36 4.78 -14.33 6.85
CA GLY A 36 3.93 -15.49 6.59
C GLY A 36 2.46 -15.15 6.35
N TRP A 37 2.15 -13.97 5.83
CA TRP A 37 0.79 -13.58 5.46
C TRP A 37 0.49 -13.93 4.00
N PRO A 38 -0.74 -14.35 3.68
CA PRO A 38 -1.12 -14.65 2.31
C PRO A 38 -1.14 -13.38 1.45
N TRP A 39 -0.71 -13.52 0.20
CA TRP A 39 -0.81 -12.48 -0.83
C TRP A 39 -1.51 -13.04 -2.06
N ARG A 40 -2.61 -12.42 -2.47
CA ARG A 40 -3.39 -12.88 -3.62
C ARG A 40 -3.80 -11.75 -4.56
N LEU A 41 -3.85 -12.07 -5.84
CA LEU A 41 -4.44 -11.20 -6.84
C LEU A 41 -5.96 -11.44 -6.91
N PRO A 42 -6.76 -10.42 -7.24
CA PRO A 42 -6.36 -9.03 -7.45
C PRO A 42 -6.05 -8.30 -6.12
N VAL A 43 -5.11 -7.35 -6.17
CA VAL A 43 -4.78 -6.44 -5.06
C VAL A 43 -5.41 -5.09 -5.35
N TYR A 44 -6.18 -4.57 -4.40
CA TYR A 44 -6.63 -3.18 -4.44
C TYR A 44 -5.47 -2.27 -4.06
N VAL A 45 -5.22 -1.23 -4.85
CA VAL A 45 -4.19 -0.23 -4.57
C VAL A 45 -4.75 1.16 -4.76
N GLU A 46 -4.67 1.96 -3.70
CA GLU A 46 -5.06 3.36 -3.67
C GLU A 46 -3.83 4.23 -3.40
N GLU A 47 -3.68 5.28 -4.20
CA GLU A 47 -2.62 6.27 -4.01
C GLU A 47 -3.12 7.39 -3.10
N GLY A 48 -2.46 7.59 -1.97
CA GLY A 48 -2.66 8.73 -1.08
C GLY A 48 -1.54 9.77 -1.23
N VAL A 49 -1.63 10.86 -0.46
CA VAL A 49 -0.63 11.94 -0.50
C VAL A 49 0.73 11.46 0.03
N LEU A 50 0.74 10.71 1.14
CA LEU A 50 1.96 10.28 1.83
C LEU A 50 2.21 8.76 1.73
N GLU A 51 1.23 8.00 1.29
CA GLU A 51 1.29 6.55 1.32
C GLU A 51 0.46 5.92 0.21
N TYR A 52 0.82 4.70 -0.17
CA TYR A 52 -0.03 3.79 -0.91
C TYR A 52 -0.76 2.87 0.07
N TYR A 53 -2.06 2.72 -0.10
CA TYR A 53 -2.86 1.74 0.62
C TYR A 53 -3.08 0.52 -0.27
N LEU A 54 -2.71 -0.67 0.23
CA LEU A 54 -2.84 -1.94 -0.46
C LEU A 54 -3.73 -2.87 0.34
N MET A 55 -4.67 -3.53 -0.34
CA MET A 55 -5.54 -4.53 0.27
C MET A 55 -5.60 -5.78 -0.62
N THR A 56 -5.35 -6.94 -0.01
CA THR A 56 -5.45 -8.25 -0.67
C THR A 56 -6.28 -9.22 0.17
N ASN A 57 -7.01 -10.11 -0.51
CA ASN A 57 -7.76 -11.18 0.13
C ASN A 57 -6.80 -12.21 0.74
N ALA A 58 -7.12 -12.68 1.94
CA ALA A 58 -6.25 -13.52 2.75
C ALA A 58 -6.76 -14.97 2.92
N ASP A 59 -7.36 -15.53 1.86
CA ASP A 59 -7.87 -16.92 1.71
C ASP A 59 -8.93 -17.42 2.72
N MET A 60 -9.10 -16.76 3.87
CA MET A 60 -10.18 -17.05 4.80
C MET A 60 -11.40 -16.22 4.42
N LYS A 61 -12.61 -16.81 4.46
CA LYS A 61 -13.87 -16.14 4.09
C LYS A 61 -14.01 -14.79 4.80
N GLY A 62 -13.67 -13.69 4.12
CA GLY A 62 -13.76 -12.33 4.63
C GLY A 62 -12.52 -11.78 5.38
N ALA A 63 -11.36 -12.45 5.29
CA ALA A 63 -10.11 -11.94 5.84
C ALA A 63 -9.33 -11.12 4.80
N ASN A 64 -8.81 -9.97 5.23
CA ASN A 64 -8.03 -9.07 4.38
C ASN A 64 -6.68 -8.76 5.02
N VAL A 65 -5.65 -8.70 4.20
CA VAL A 65 -4.38 -8.06 4.54
C VAL A 65 -4.44 -6.63 4.01
N ASN A 66 -4.20 -5.67 4.90
CA ASN A 66 -4.18 -4.24 4.60
C ASN A 66 -2.81 -3.68 4.96
N ILE A 67 -2.14 -3.03 4.01
CA ILE A 67 -0.79 -2.52 4.16
C ILE A 67 -0.73 -1.06 3.67
N ARG A 68 -0.05 -0.20 4.42
CA ARG A 68 0.27 1.18 4.04
C ARG A 68 1.76 1.33 3.82
N VAL A 69 2.15 1.78 2.64
CA VAL A 69 3.56 1.96 2.24
C VAL A 69 3.84 3.44 2.01
N SER A 70 4.83 4.00 2.69
CA SER A 70 5.28 5.38 2.53
C SER A 70 5.72 5.67 1.09
N VAL A 71 5.29 6.82 0.54
CA VAL A 71 5.65 7.22 -0.84
C VAL A 71 7.08 7.76 -0.96
N THR A 72 7.72 8.12 0.16
CA THR A 72 9.02 8.81 0.17
C THR A 72 10.21 7.89 0.44
N ASP A 73 10.00 6.77 1.11
CA ASP A 73 11.07 5.85 1.50
C ASP A 73 10.69 4.37 1.47
N GLY A 74 9.45 4.04 1.09
CA GLY A 74 9.01 2.65 0.94
C GLY A 74 8.83 1.91 2.26
N LYS A 75 8.87 2.59 3.41
CA LYS A 75 8.63 1.93 4.70
C LYS A 75 7.18 1.50 4.84
N ILE A 76 6.98 0.36 5.50
CA ILE A 76 5.66 -0.05 5.97
C ILE A 76 5.26 0.87 7.13
N VAL A 77 4.26 1.71 6.91
CA VAL A 77 3.73 2.65 7.92
C VAL A 77 2.72 1.94 8.81
N ALA A 78 1.92 1.06 8.21
CA ALA A 78 0.97 0.23 8.94
C ALA A 78 0.74 -1.09 8.18
N ALA A 79 0.52 -2.17 8.92
CA ALA A 79 0.12 -3.45 8.37
C ALA A 79 -0.86 -4.13 9.33
N ALA A 80 -1.96 -4.63 8.80
CA ALA A 80 -2.97 -5.34 9.58
C ALA A 80 -3.49 -6.55 8.81
N PHE A 81 -3.55 -7.68 9.49
CA PHE A 81 -4.20 -8.89 9.00
C PHE A 81 -5.47 -9.12 9.79
N ALA A 82 -6.62 -8.80 9.18
CA ALA A 82 -7.91 -9.04 9.79
C ALA A 82 -8.29 -10.51 9.62
N ARG A 83 -7.92 -11.34 10.60
CA ARG A 83 -8.42 -12.71 10.73
C ARG A 83 -9.88 -12.62 11.19
N ARG A 84 -10.82 -13.13 10.41
CA ARG A 84 -12.18 -13.41 10.87
C ARG A 84 -12.25 -14.82 11.43
#